data_AF-A0A4P6ZW26-F1
#
_entry.id   AF-A0A4P6ZW26-F1
#
_cell.length_a   1.000
_cell.length_b   1.000
_cell.length_c   1.000
_cell.angle_alpha   90.00
_cell.angle_beta   90.00
_cell.angle_gamma   90.00
#
_symmetry.space_group_name_H-M   'P 1'
#
loop_
_entity.id
_entity.type
_entity.pdbx_description
1 polymer ?
#
loop_
_entity_poly.entity_id
_entity_poly.type
_entity_poly.pdbx_seq_one_letter_code
_entity_poly.pdbx_strand_id
1 'polypeptide(L)' 'MIENVIEFFKNLPPKKCTQCGEKIEEQHECYGNTCDKCTQL' A
#
# COMPACT_ATOMS: atom_id res chain seq x y z
N MET A 1 -14.94 15.81 -8.40
CA MET A 1 -14.59 16.54 -7.16
C MET A 1 -14.79 15.56 -6.01
N ILE A 2 -13.87 15.45 -5.04
CA ILE A 2 -14.05 14.51 -3.92
C ILE A 2 -15.16 15.08 -3.02
N GLU A 3 -16.30 14.39 -2.95
CA GLU A 3 -17.48 14.87 -2.21
C GLU A 3 -17.32 14.69 -0.69
N ASN A 4 -16.60 13.65 -0.26
CA ASN A 4 -16.30 13.39 1.14
C ASN A 4 -14.88 12.86 1.30
N VAL A 5 -14.01 13.71 1.84
CA VAL A 5 -12.59 13.40 2.04
C VAL A 5 -12.37 12.26 3.05
N ILE A 6 -13.22 12.14 4.07
CA ILE A 6 -13.12 11.09 5.09
C ILE A 6 -13.44 9.73 4.47
N GLU A 7 -14.54 9.65 3.72
CA GLU A 7 -14.92 8.42 3.02
C GLU A 7 -13.90 8.03 1.94
N PHE A 8 -13.28 9.00 1.27
CA PHE A 8 -12.16 8.73 0.36
C PHE A 8 -10.99 8.03 1.08
N PHE A 9 -10.54 8.57 2.21
CA PHE A 9 -9.42 7.99 2.96
C PHE A 9 -9.76 6.62 3.57
N LYS A 10 -11.00 6.40 4.04
CA LYS A 10 -11.44 5.09 4.55
C LYS A 10 -11.48 4.00 3.49
N ASN A 11 -11.74 4.39 2.24
CA ASN A 11 -11.84 3.47 1.11
C ASN A 11 -10.57 3.46 0.24
N LEU A 12 -9.44 3.96 0.74
CA LEU A 12 -8.19 3.87 0.02
C LEU A 12 -7.82 2.40 -0.17
N PRO A 13 -7.44 2.00 -1.40
CA PRO A 13 -6.99 0.66 -1.65
C PRO A 13 -5.71 0.38 -0.84
N PRO A 14 -5.51 -0.86 -0.38
CA PRO A 14 -4.29 -1.22 0.32
C PRO A 14 -3.08 -1.03 -0.61
N LYS A 15 -1.92 -0.73 0.00
CA LYS A 15 -0.65 -0.59 -0.71
C LYS A 15 -0.30 -1.90 -1.43
N LYS A 16 0.10 -1.80 -2.70
CA LYS A 16 0.51 -2.95 -3.52
C LYS A 16 2.00 -2.87 -3.85
N CYS A 17 2.65 -4.02 -3.88
CA CYS A 17 4.05 -4.16 -4.28
C CYS A 17 4.21 -3.81 -5.76
N THR A 18 5.18 -2.95 -6.09
CA THR A 18 5.47 -2.59 -7.50
C THR A 18 6.11 -3.72 -8.31
N GLN A 19 6.61 -4.77 -7.66
CA GLN A 19 7.25 -5.92 -8.32
C GLN A 19 6.25 -7.05 -8.58
N CYS A 20 5.52 -7.50 -7.57
CA CYS A 20 4.61 -8.65 -7.68
C CYS A 20 3.13 -8.30 -7.67
N GLY A 21 2.74 -7.06 -7.39
CA GLY A 21 1.34 -6.62 -7.35
C GLY A 21 0.55 -7.04 -6.10
N GLU A 22 1.13 -7.88 -5.24
CA GLU A 22 0.53 -8.34 -3.99
C GLU A 22 0.36 -7.21 -2.99
N LYS A 23 -0.60 -7.37 -2.07
CA LYS A 23 -0.79 -6.45 -0.95
C LYS A 23 0.47 -6.45 -0.08
N ILE A 24 1.00 -5.26 0.20
CA ILE A 24 2.06 -5.08 1.20
C ILE A 24 1.37 -5.16 2.59
N GLU A 25 1.72 -6.17 3.39
CA GLU A 25 1.36 -6.17 4.81
C GLU A 25 2.06 -4.99 5.49
N GLU A 26 1.33 -4.25 6.31
CA GLU A 26 1.79 -2.96 6.83
C GLU A 26 3.16 -3.10 7.52
N GLN A 27 4.16 -2.50 6.90
CA GLN A 27 5.48 -2.35 7.47
C GLN A 27 5.43 -1.21 8.48
N HIS A 28 6.00 -1.42 9.67
CA HIS A 28 6.14 -0.35 10.68
C HIS A 28 6.88 0.89 10.13
N GLU A 29 7.68 0.70 9.07
CA GLU A 29 8.44 1.73 8.36
C GLU A 29 7.99 1.82 6.89
N CYS A 30 6.79 2.36 6.66
CA CYS A 30 6.07 2.23 5.37
C CYS A 30 6.58 3.15 4.22
N TYR A 31 7.88 3.42 4.14
CA TYR A 31 8.47 4.18 3.03
C TYR A 31 8.74 3.34 1.78
N GLY A 32 8.84 2.01 1.91
CA GLY A 32 9.14 1.10 0.79
C GLY A 32 7.94 0.78 -0.11
N ASN A 33 8.13 0.71 -1.43
CA ASN A 33 7.10 0.33 -2.42
C ASN A 33 7.16 -1.15 -2.84
N THR A 34 8.10 -1.89 -2.27
CA THR A 34 8.37 -3.31 -2.55
C THR A 34 8.14 -4.11 -1.28
N CYS A 35 7.46 -5.26 -1.36
CA CYS A 35 7.19 -6.10 -0.19
C CYS A 35 8.45 -6.87 0.26
N ASP A 36 8.44 -7.38 1.49
CA ASP A 36 9.59 -8.12 2.06
C ASP A 36 9.97 -9.34 1.21
N LYS A 37 8.98 -10.05 0.66
CA LYS A 37 9.20 -11.19 -0.25
C LYS A 37 10.05 -10.83 -1.47
N CYS A 38 9.87 -9.63 -2.00
CA CYS A 38 10.61 -9.14 -3.16
C CYS A 38 11.90 -8.41 -2.79
N THR A 39 12.05 -7.99 -1.53
CA THR A 39 13.22 -7.26 -1.03
C THR A 39 14.28 -8.22 -0.47
N GLN A 40 13.88 -9.41 -0.01
CA GLN A 40 14.76 -10.45 0.53
C GLN A 40 15.33 -11.40 -0.56
N LEU A 41 15.47 -10.91 -1.80
CA LEU A 41 16.07 -11.64 -2.93
C LEU A 41 17.52 -11.21 -3.18
#